data_AF-D2PRS9-F1
#
_entry.id   AF-D2PRS9-F1
#
_cell.length_a   1.000
_cell.length_b   1.000
_cell.length_c   1.000
_cell.angle_alpha   90.00
_cell.angle_beta   90.00
_cell.angle_gamma   90.00
#
_symmetry.space_group_name_H-M   'P 1'
#
loop_
_entity.id
_entity.type
_entity.pdbx_description
1 polymer ?
#
loop_
_entity_poly.entity_id
_entity_poly.type
_entity_poly.pdbx_seq_one_letter_code
_entity_poly.pdbx_strand_id
1 'polypeptide(L)'
;MDSITFGGTATTLIRLGAFTVLTDPNFLHKGQRAYLGKGLWSRRLTEPAVVPANLPVLDAVVLSHLHGDHFDRVARRELDRAVPLVTTEPAAKRLRKYGFATTGLPVWSSFELTRDDESLTVEALPGTHARGFMRALLPPVMGSMLVHRRQGEVQRRLYISGDTLSGDHLDEIGSRYPDIDAAIVHLGGTRVLFSTVTMDGREGLDCLRRVRPKLTVPVHYDDYGVMKSPLSEFLDEVNRDTEDWQIEAPARGETVELGTRDGRAEGDSVAGRLTGASVDEAGLGLTWWFGCEPATVWAALSRPELLGEWLGPTVLSDTDFGVFSTRCLDDDVERSGTVVTCNPEVSLHVEWSEPGGHPDRIGAKLAPDQRGTLLTLTLQDKSRADAAAYRAVWEQRLERLGRVVGTEALRR
;
A
#
# COMPACT_ATOMS: atom_id res chain seq x y z
N MET A 1 -9.94 -11.65 -2.06
CA MET A 1 -8.88 -10.65 -1.90
C MET A 1 -9.51 -9.39 -1.35
N ASP A 2 -8.81 -8.74 -0.44
CA ASP A 2 -9.26 -7.51 0.18
C ASP A 2 -9.03 -6.36 -0.79
N SER A 3 -9.99 -5.44 -0.92
CA SER A 3 -9.89 -4.40 -1.92
C SER A 3 -10.70 -3.16 -1.59
N ILE A 4 -10.36 -2.05 -2.25
CA ILE A 4 -11.03 -0.75 -2.15
C ILE A 4 -11.38 -0.29 -3.57
N THR A 5 -12.67 -0.26 -3.90
CA THR A 5 -13.16 0.33 -5.16
C THR A 5 -13.61 1.76 -4.93
N PHE A 6 -13.07 2.71 -5.70
CA PHE A 6 -13.46 4.11 -5.60
C PHE A 6 -14.73 4.40 -6.40
N GLY A 7 -15.86 4.71 -5.74
CA GLY A 7 -17.14 4.99 -6.40
C GLY A 7 -17.32 6.44 -6.87
N GLY A 8 -16.47 7.35 -6.39
CA GLY A 8 -16.57 8.80 -6.56
C GLY A 8 -17.02 9.52 -5.28
N THR A 9 -16.65 10.79 -5.13
CA THR A 9 -16.84 11.61 -3.92
C THR A 9 -16.15 10.92 -2.73
N ALA A 10 -16.88 10.60 -1.66
CA ALA A 10 -16.40 9.83 -0.51
C ALA A 10 -16.80 8.34 -0.60
N THR A 11 -17.54 7.96 -1.64
CA THR A 11 -18.08 6.61 -1.76
C THR A 11 -16.97 5.63 -2.09
N THR A 12 -16.76 4.66 -1.21
CA THR A 12 -15.87 3.53 -1.46
C THR A 12 -16.58 2.21 -1.14
N LEU A 13 -16.35 1.20 -1.97
CA LEU A 13 -16.78 -0.16 -1.71
C LEU A 13 -15.56 -0.96 -1.27
N ILE A 14 -15.60 -1.46 -0.05
CA ILE A 14 -14.49 -2.10 0.63
C ILE A 14 -14.81 -3.58 0.81
N ARG A 15 -13.87 -4.46 0.46
CA ARG A 15 -13.92 -5.89 0.79
C ARG A 15 -12.80 -6.22 1.75
N LEU A 16 -13.13 -6.82 2.89
CA LEU A 16 -12.18 -7.29 3.90
C LEU A 16 -12.61 -8.70 4.34
N GLY A 17 -11.85 -9.71 3.91
CA GLY A 17 -12.18 -11.12 4.07
C GLY A 17 -13.59 -11.42 3.56
N ALA A 18 -14.42 -11.98 4.43
CA ALA A 18 -15.80 -12.30 4.11
C ALA A 18 -16.76 -11.09 4.12
N PHE A 19 -16.30 -9.87 4.45
CA PHE A 19 -17.16 -8.70 4.64
C PHE A 19 -17.09 -7.71 3.48
N THR A 20 -18.24 -7.18 3.07
CA THR A 20 -18.37 -6.09 2.11
C THR A 20 -18.99 -4.85 2.77
N VAL A 21 -18.25 -3.75 2.80
CA VAL A 21 -18.63 -2.49 3.45
C VAL A 21 -18.73 -1.38 2.42
N LEU A 22 -19.79 -0.58 2.47
CA LEU A 22 -19.92 0.63 1.68
C LEU A 22 -19.71 1.87 2.57
N THR A 23 -18.86 2.81 2.16
CA THR A 23 -18.67 4.08 2.86
C THR A 23 -19.38 5.21 2.16
N ASP A 24 -19.90 6.18 2.91
CA ASP A 24 -20.38 7.49 2.43
C ASP A 24 -21.09 7.45 1.06
N PRO A 25 -22.23 6.74 0.93
CA PRO A 25 -22.89 6.48 -0.34
C PRO A 25 -23.48 7.73 -1.02
N ASN A 26 -22.94 8.06 -2.19
CA ASN A 26 -23.34 9.17 -3.05
C ASN A 26 -23.47 8.75 -4.54
N PHE A 27 -24.71 8.62 -5.00
CA PHE A 27 -25.11 8.14 -6.32
C PHE A 27 -25.81 9.19 -7.19
N LEU A 28 -25.78 10.48 -6.83
CA LEU A 28 -26.29 11.56 -7.69
C LEU A 28 -25.59 11.54 -9.04
N HIS A 29 -26.32 11.66 -10.15
CA HIS A 29 -25.70 11.77 -11.48
C HIS A 29 -25.05 13.14 -11.73
N LYS A 30 -24.19 13.23 -12.74
CA LYS A 30 -23.58 14.50 -13.16
C LYS A 30 -24.66 15.54 -13.42
N GLY A 31 -24.47 16.73 -12.86
CA GLY A 31 -25.41 17.83 -12.98
C GLY A 31 -26.54 17.84 -11.96
N GLN A 32 -26.76 16.76 -11.21
CA GLN A 32 -27.65 16.79 -10.06
C GLN A 32 -27.01 17.57 -8.90
N ARG A 33 -27.84 17.98 -7.92
CA ARG A 33 -27.41 18.84 -6.80
C ARG A 33 -27.55 18.13 -5.47
N ALA A 34 -26.49 18.19 -4.66
CA ALA A 34 -26.46 17.77 -3.27
C ALA A 34 -26.76 18.97 -2.35
N TYR A 35 -27.51 18.72 -1.27
CA TYR A 35 -27.73 19.71 -0.22
C TYR A 35 -26.67 19.53 0.88
N LEU A 36 -25.89 20.58 1.12
CA LEU A 36 -24.74 20.54 2.03
C LEU A 36 -25.05 21.20 3.40
N GLY A 37 -26.33 21.41 3.70
CA GLY A 37 -26.77 22.13 4.89
C GLY A 37 -26.74 23.66 4.72
N LYS A 38 -27.39 24.36 5.66
CA LYS A 38 -27.38 25.85 5.77
C LYS A 38 -27.76 26.61 4.49
N GLY A 39 -28.57 26.01 3.62
CA GLY A 39 -29.00 26.60 2.35
C GLY A 39 -28.02 26.42 1.18
N LEU A 40 -26.88 25.78 1.42
CA LEU A 40 -25.86 25.53 0.40
C LEU A 40 -26.22 24.30 -0.44
N TRP A 41 -26.07 24.45 -1.75
CA TRP A 41 -26.26 23.38 -2.73
C TRP A 41 -25.08 23.34 -3.68
N SER A 42 -24.52 22.16 -3.89
CA SER A 42 -23.43 21.97 -4.85
C SER A 42 -23.88 21.06 -5.99
N ARG A 43 -23.43 21.37 -7.21
CA ARG A 43 -23.68 20.55 -8.40
C ARG A 43 -22.58 19.49 -8.50
N ARG A 44 -22.97 18.23 -8.72
CA ARG A 44 -22.03 17.16 -9.03
C ARG A 44 -21.46 17.34 -10.43
N LEU A 45 -20.15 17.20 -10.58
CA LEU A 45 -19.40 17.47 -11.81
C LEU A 45 -19.06 16.20 -12.60
N THR A 46 -19.15 15.05 -11.95
CA THR A 46 -18.74 13.72 -12.42
C THR A 46 -19.92 12.74 -12.32
N GLU A 47 -19.85 11.63 -13.04
CA GLU A 47 -20.80 10.51 -12.85
C GLU A 47 -20.29 9.59 -11.73
N PRO A 48 -21.19 9.02 -10.90
CA PRO A 48 -20.82 7.96 -9.98
C PRO A 48 -20.43 6.71 -10.78
N ALA A 49 -19.33 6.06 -10.39
CA ALA A 49 -18.93 4.80 -11.00
C ALA A 49 -19.64 3.59 -10.38
N VAL A 50 -20.12 3.75 -9.14
CA VAL A 50 -20.92 2.74 -8.44
C VAL A 50 -22.35 3.25 -8.35
N VAL A 51 -23.32 2.38 -8.66
CA VAL A 51 -24.76 2.67 -8.56
C VAL A 51 -25.44 1.59 -7.72
N PRO A 52 -26.55 1.90 -7.03
CA PRO A 52 -27.21 0.94 -6.14
C PRO A 52 -27.54 -0.40 -6.79
N ALA A 53 -27.99 -0.37 -8.04
CA ALA A 53 -28.35 -1.57 -8.81
C ALA A 53 -27.19 -2.56 -9.04
N ASN A 54 -25.94 -2.08 -8.98
CA ASN A 54 -24.74 -2.88 -9.22
C ASN A 54 -23.96 -3.18 -7.93
N LEU A 55 -24.50 -2.79 -6.77
CA LEU A 55 -23.85 -3.09 -5.50
C LEU A 55 -23.94 -4.60 -5.22
N PRO A 56 -22.85 -5.22 -4.74
CA PRO A 56 -22.95 -6.55 -4.16
C PRO A 56 -23.79 -6.51 -2.87
N VAL A 57 -24.08 -7.68 -2.31
CA VAL A 57 -24.65 -7.77 -0.96
C VAL A 57 -23.71 -7.06 0.02
N LEU A 58 -24.26 -6.14 0.79
CA LEU A 58 -23.52 -5.36 1.78
C LEU A 58 -23.72 -5.94 3.17
N ASP A 59 -22.63 -6.00 3.93
CA ASP A 59 -22.65 -6.40 5.34
C ASP A 59 -22.80 -5.21 6.27
N ALA A 60 -22.28 -4.04 5.87
CA ALA A 60 -22.53 -2.79 6.54
C ALA A 60 -22.39 -1.58 5.62
N VAL A 61 -22.99 -0.48 6.05
CA VAL A 61 -22.72 0.87 5.55
C VAL A 61 -22.06 1.66 6.67
N VAL A 62 -20.91 2.25 6.41
CA VAL A 62 -20.23 3.16 7.36
C VAL A 62 -20.36 4.58 6.84
N LEU A 63 -21.04 5.43 7.61
CA LEU A 63 -21.31 6.80 7.23
C LEU A 63 -20.59 7.76 8.20
N SER A 64 -19.64 8.53 7.68
CA SER A 64 -18.87 9.52 8.45
C SER A 64 -19.79 10.59 9.07
N HIS A 65 -20.74 11.10 8.28
CA HIS A 65 -21.76 12.04 8.72
C HIS A 65 -22.89 12.22 7.70
N LEU A 66 -23.96 12.90 8.10
CA LEU A 66 -25.18 13.04 7.29
C LEU A 66 -25.24 14.37 6.54
N HIS A 67 -24.44 14.52 5.49
CA HIS A 67 -24.57 15.56 4.47
C HIS A 67 -24.89 14.95 3.09
N GLY A 68 -25.42 15.76 2.16
CA GLY A 68 -25.92 15.28 0.88
C GLY A 68 -24.85 14.81 -0.11
N ASP A 69 -23.59 15.13 0.12
CA ASP A 69 -22.40 14.64 -0.57
C ASP A 69 -21.88 13.30 -0.01
N HIS A 70 -22.27 12.91 1.21
CA HIS A 70 -21.94 11.61 1.82
C HIS A 70 -23.13 10.64 1.89
N PHE A 71 -24.36 11.16 1.89
CA PHE A 71 -25.58 10.37 1.88
C PHE A 71 -26.69 11.12 1.16
N ASP A 72 -26.89 10.80 -0.11
CA ASP A 72 -27.84 11.53 -0.93
C ASP A 72 -29.26 10.94 -0.94
N ARG A 73 -30.12 11.55 -1.75
CA ARG A 73 -31.52 11.12 -1.93
C ARG A 73 -31.68 9.78 -2.65
N VAL A 74 -30.69 9.37 -3.45
CA VAL A 74 -30.68 8.08 -4.17
C VAL A 74 -30.30 6.99 -3.19
N ALA A 75 -29.23 7.17 -2.41
CA ALA A 75 -28.83 6.30 -1.32
C ALA A 75 -29.99 6.09 -0.33
N ARG A 76 -30.64 7.18 0.10
CA ARG A 76 -31.83 7.13 0.96
C ARG A 76 -32.98 6.28 0.39
N ARG A 77 -33.15 6.29 -0.93
CA ARG A 77 -34.29 5.65 -1.61
C ARG A 77 -34.01 4.17 -1.90
N GLU A 78 -32.79 3.86 -2.32
CA GLU A 78 -32.46 2.59 -2.99
C GLU A 78 -31.59 1.65 -2.16
N LEU A 79 -30.90 2.14 -1.11
CA LEU A 79 -30.18 1.24 -0.21
C LEU A 79 -31.15 0.39 0.61
N ASP A 80 -30.78 -0.86 0.80
CA ASP A 80 -31.52 -1.78 1.67
C ASP A 80 -31.50 -1.26 3.12
N ARG A 81 -32.69 -1.17 3.70
CA ARG A 81 -32.92 -0.66 5.06
C ARG A 81 -32.48 -1.66 6.13
N ALA A 82 -32.35 -2.93 5.78
CA ALA A 82 -31.94 -3.99 6.69
C ALA A 82 -30.42 -4.05 6.90
N VAL A 83 -29.63 -3.51 5.96
CA VAL A 83 -28.17 -3.47 6.08
C VAL A 83 -27.79 -2.59 7.28
N PRO A 84 -26.98 -3.09 8.23
CA PRO A 84 -26.48 -2.31 9.35
C PRO A 84 -25.78 -1.03 8.88
N LEU A 85 -26.24 0.12 9.35
CA LEU A 85 -25.63 1.42 9.09
C LEU A 85 -24.99 1.95 10.37
N VAL A 86 -23.70 2.22 10.34
CA VAL A 86 -22.93 2.73 11.48
C VAL A 86 -22.51 4.17 11.21
N THR A 87 -22.76 5.07 12.15
CA THR A 87 -22.49 6.52 11.97
C THR A 87 -22.46 7.28 13.30
N THR A 88 -22.41 8.61 13.27
CA THR A 88 -22.51 9.46 14.46
C THR A 88 -23.91 9.42 15.09
N GLU A 89 -24.01 9.60 16.41
CA GLU A 89 -25.30 9.55 17.12
C GLU A 89 -26.37 10.52 16.54
N PRO A 90 -26.05 11.78 16.15
CA PRO A 90 -27.04 12.66 15.54
C PRO A 90 -27.51 12.20 14.15
N ALA A 91 -26.60 11.67 13.32
CA ALA A 91 -26.95 11.12 12.02
C ALA A 91 -27.85 9.89 12.19
N ALA A 92 -27.51 9.01 13.14
CA ALA A 92 -28.25 7.80 13.44
C ALA A 92 -29.70 8.08 13.82
N LYS A 93 -29.95 9.10 14.66
CA LYS A 93 -31.31 9.55 15.02
C LYS A 93 -32.16 9.92 13.80
N ARG A 94 -31.55 10.51 12.76
CA ARG A 94 -32.26 10.92 11.54
C ARG A 94 -32.45 9.75 10.58
N LEU A 95 -31.46 8.88 10.43
CA LEU A 95 -31.52 7.69 9.57
C LEU A 95 -32.52 6.66 10.06
N ARG A 96 -32.66 6.48 11.39
CA ARG A 96 -33.74 5.67 11.97
C ARG A 96 -35.13 6.15 11.57
N LYS A 97 -35.34 7.48 11.45
CA LYS A 97 -36.61 8.06 10.95
C LYS A 97 -36.84 7.77 9.46
N TYR A 98 -35.79 7.45 8.70
CA TYR A 98 -35.90 7.00 7.32
C TYR A 98 -36.07 5.47 7.19
N GLY A 99 -36.06 4.76 8.32
CA GLY A 99 -36.30 3.32 8.40
C GLY A 99 -35.04 2.46 8.31
N PHE A 100 -33.84 3.03 8.37
CA PHE A 100 -32.59 2.25 8.33
C PHE A 100 -32.27 1.63 9.69
N ALA A 101 -31.73 0.40 9.66
CA ALA A 101 -31.13 -0.28 10.81
C ALA A 101 -29.81 0.43 11.20
N THR A 102 -29.91 1.50 12.01
CA THR A 102 -28.78 2.41 12.25
C THR A 102 -28.30 2.46 13.70
N THR A 103 -27.00 2.25 13.88
CA THR A 103 -26.25 2.38 15.14
C THR A 103 -25.47 3.69 15.15
N GLY A 104 -25.67 4.49 16.21
CA GLY A 104 -24.84 5.65 16.48
C GLY A 104 -23.67 5.25 17.37
N LEU A 105 -22.44 5.56 16.96
CA LEU A 105 -21.24 5.27 17.74
C LEU A 105 -20.70 6.55 18.39
N PRO A 106 -20.56 6.57 19.72
CA PRO A 106 -19.67 7.51 20.40
C PRO A 106 -18.22 7.31 19.95
N VAL A 107 -17.40 8.35 20.07
CA VAL A 107 -15.95 8.27 19.77
C VAL A 107 -15.32 7.16 20.64
N TRP A 108 -14.46 6.34 20.02
CA TRP A 108 -13.82 5.16 20.60
C TRP A 108 -14.76 4.02 21.00
N SER A 109 -16.02 4.06 20.56
CA SER A 109 -16.92 2.91 20.64
C SER A 109 -16.94 2.14 19.33
N SER A 110 -17.23 0.85 19.42
CA SER A 110 -17.21 -0.05 18.27
C SER A 110 -18.53 -0.75 18.03
N PHE A 111 -18.71 -1.16 16.77
CA PHE A 111 -19.75 -2.07 16.31
C PHE A 111 -19.06 -3.27 15.66
N GLU A 112 -19.50 -4.49 15.96
CA GLU A 112 -18.85 -5.70 15.47
C GLU A 112 -19.82 -6.54 14.63
N LEU A 113 -19.33 -6.97 13.48
CA LEU A 113 -19.94 -8.01 12.65
C LEU A 113 -19.15 -9.29 12.80
N THR A 114 -19.84 -10.43 12.78
CA THR A 114 -19.22 -11.75 12.83
C THR A 114 -19.79 -12.64 11.73
N ARG A 115 -18.93 -13.46 11.12
CA ARG A 115 -19.27 -14.46 10.10
C ARG A 115 -18.27 -15.60 10.20
N ASP A 116 -18.76 -16.79 10.55
CA ASP A 116 -17.93 -17.98 10.73
C ASP A 116 -16.74 -17.73 11.69
N ASP A 117 -15.49 -17.91 11.23
CA ASP A 117 -14.27 -17.64 12.01
C ASP A 117 -13.72 -16.22 11.82
N GLU A 118 -14.47 -15.33 11.17
CA GLU A 118 -14.09 -13.95 10.89
C GLU A 118 -14.95 -12.92 11.63
N SER A 119 -14.34 -11.77 11.95
CA SER A 119 -15.02 -10.61 12.52
C SER A 119 -14.55 -9.32 11.87
N LEU A 120 -15.45 -8.34 11.76
CA LEU A 120 -15.13 -7.00 11.35
C LEU A 120 -15.62 -6.01 12.41
N THR A 121 -14.67 -5.34 13.06
CA THR A 121 -14.97 -4.25 13.99
C THR A 121 -14.94 -2.91 13.24
N VAL A 122 -16.00 -2.12 13.37
CA VAL A 122 -16.05 -0.70 13.00
C VAL A 122 -15.93 0.11 14.28
N GLU A 123 -14.79 0.77 14.50
CA GLU A 123 -14.62 1.70 15.62
C GLU A 123 -14.75 3.15 15.15
N ALA A 124 -15.54 3.96 15.85
CA ALA A 124 -15.66 5.38 15.55
C ALA A 124 -14.46 6.16 16.08
N LEU A 125 -13.82 6.93 15.20
CA LEU A 125 -12.64 7.72 15.51
C LEU A 125 -12.99 9.22 15.57
N PRO A 126 -12.24 10.03 16.34
CA PRO A 126 -12.47 11.47 16.39
C PRO A 126 -12.21 12.12 15.02
N GLY A 127 -13.10 13.04 14.61
CA GLY A 127 -12.92 13.91 13.45
C GLY A 127 -13.20 15.37 13.82
N THR A 128 -12.50 16.30 13.17
CA THR A 128 -12.61 17.75 13.44
C THR A 128 -12.92 18.52 12.16
N HIS A 129 -14.15 19.00 12.03
CA HIS A 129 -14.64 19.73 10.84
C HIS A 129 -14.42 21.26 10.88
N ALA A 130 -13.99 21.81 12.02
CA ALA A 130 -13.65 23.22 12.16
C ALA A 130 -12.71 23.43 13.35
N ARG A 131 -11.89 24.47 13.26
CA ARG A 131 -10.99 24.91 14.33
C ARG A 131 -11.68 25.97 15.21
N GLY A 132 -11.26 26.04 16.49
CA GLY A 132 -11.70 27.08 17.43
C GLY A 132 -13.20 27.07 17.73
N PHE A 133 -13.79 28.25 17.93
CA PHE A 133 -15.20 28.41 18.35
C PHE A 133 -16.22 27.83 17.35
N MET A 134 -15.83 27.66 16.07
CA MET A 134 -16.69 27.08 15.03
C MET A 134 -16.91 25.57 15.19
N ARG A 135 -16.08 24.87 15.97
CA ARG A 135 -16.23 23.43 16.25
C ARG A 135 -17.58 23.09 16.88
N ALA A 136 -18.11 23.96 17.74
CA ALA A 136 -19.42 23.78 18.39
C ALA A 136 -20.62 24.07 17.46
N LEU A 137 -20.38 24.68 16.29
CA LEU A 137 -21.42 25.16 15.36
C LEU A 137 -21.60 24.25 14.13
N LEU A 138 -20.76 23.22 13.99
CA LEU A 138 -20.84 22.23 12.92
C LEU A 138 -21.33 20.88 13.45
N PRO A 139 -22.07 20.11 12.64
CA PRO A 139 -22.44 18.75 13.00
C PRO A 139 -21.20 17.90 13.32
N PRO A 140 -21.30 16.95 14.26
CA PRO A 140 -20.20 16.05 14.52
C PRO A 140 -19.96 15.13 13.32
N VAL A 141 -18.69 14.81 13.12
CA VAL A 141 -18.18 13.88 12.13
C VAL A 141 -17.32 12.85 12.81
N MET A 142 -17.19 11.70 12.18
CA MET A 142 -16.30 10.64 12.63
C MET A 142 -15.41 10.16 11.49
N GLY A 143 -14.17 9.85 11.83
CA GLY A 143 -13.41 8.85 11.10
C GLY A 143 -13.85 7.45 11.54
N SER A 144 -13.28 6.41 10.95
CA SER A 144 -13.54 5.03 11.35
C SER A 144 -12.30 4.16 11.20
N MET A 145 -12.06 3.27 12.16
CA MET A 145 -11.11 2.18 12.01
C MET A 145 -11.89 0.90 11.71
N LEU A 146 -11.61 0.28 10.57
CA LEU A 146 -12.06 -1.08 10.29
C LEU A 146 -10.96 -2.05 10.70
N VAL A 147 -11.27 -2.93 11.66
CA VAL A 147 -10.35 -3.99 12.10
C VAL A 147 -10.95 -5.33 11.74
N HIS A 148 -10.42 -5.95 10.69
CA HIS A 148 -10.79 -7.29 10.27
C HIS A 148 -9.91 -8.31 11.00
N ARG A 149 -10.55 -9.34 11.57
CA ARG A 149 -9.87 -10.45 12.24
C ARG A 149 -10.36 -11.77 11.68
N ARG A 150 -9.46 -12.75 11.65
CA ARG A 150 -9.76 -14.15 11.35
C ARG A 150 -9.12 -15.00 12.44
N GLN A 151 -9.90 -15.88 13.05
CA GLN A 151 -9.48 -16.71 14.20
C GLN A 151 -8.93 -15.89 15.37
N GLY A 152 -9.48 -14.69 15.57
CA GLY A 152 -9.03 -13.73 16.60
C GLY A 152 -7.79 -12.91 16.24
N GLU A 153 -7.07 -13.26 15.18
CA GLU A 153 -5.89 -12.54 14.71
C GLU A 153 -6.26 -11.42 13.76
N VAL A 154 -5.65 -10.24 13.93
CA VAL A 154 -5.89 -9.08 13.06
C VAL A 154 -5.30 -9.34 11.68
N GLN A 155 -6.13 -9.28 10.65
CA GLN A 155 -5.76 -9.49 9.24
C GLN A 155 -5.65 -8.19 8.46
N ARG A 156 -6.40 -7.15 8.88
CA ARG A 156 -6.32 -5.79 8.33
C ARG A 156 -6.73 -4.72 9.34
N ARG A 157 -6.07 -3.56 9.26
CA ARG A 157 -6.50 -2.29 9.83
C ARG A 157 -6.63 -1.25 8.72
N LEU A 158 -7.87 -0.84 8.42
CA LEU A 158 -8.16 0.18 7.41
C LEU A 158 -8.73 1.42 8.10
N TYR A 159 -7.99 2.52 8.03
CA TYR A 159 -8.44 3.82 8.52
C TYR A 159 -9.26 4.54 7.45
N ILE A 160 -10.41 5.09 7.82
CA ILE A 160 -11.22 5.96 6.97
C ILE A 160 -11.28 7.30 7.69
N SER A 161 -10.71 8.35 7.10
CA SER A 161 -10.62 9.63 7.80
C SER A 161 -11.97 10.27 8.07
N GLY A 162 -12.93 10.04 7.17
CA GLY A 162 -14.09 10.90 7.03
C GLY A 162 -13.67 12.35 6.76
N ASP A 163 -14.64 13.24 6.77
CA ASP A 163 -14.38 14.66 6.60
C ASP A 163 -13.80 15.27 7.87
N THR A 164 -12.48 15.38 7.94
CA THR A 164 -11.75 16.01 9.03
C THR A 164 -10.73 17.00 8.48
N LEU A 165 -10.29 17.94 9.32
CA LEU A 165 -9.05 18.69 9.20
C LEU A 165 -7.93 17.95 9.92
N SER A 166 -6.68 18.30 9.65
CA SER A 166 -5.54 17.76 10.41
C SER A 166 -5.42 18.40 11.79
N GLY A 167 -4.94 17.65 12.79
CA GLY A 167 -4.73 18.10 14.16
C GLY A 167 -4.42 16.96 15.14
N ASP A 168 -4.29 17.29 16.43
CA ASP A 168 -3.81 16.40 17.50
C ASP A 168 -4.64 15.11 17.67
N HIS A 169 -5.91 15.10 17.25
CA HIS A 169 -6.74 13.89 17.28
C HIS A 169 -6.21 12.80 16.33
N LEU A 170 -5.46 13.17 15.27
CA LEU A 170 -4.78 12.23 14.39
C LEU A 170 -3.55 11.60 15.06
N ASP A 171 -2.83 12.33 15.92
CA ASP A 171 -1.71 11.79 16.69
C ASP A 171 -2.20 10.72 17.68
N GLU A 172 -3.38 10.95 18.28
CA GLU A 172 -4.03 9.97 19.14
C GLU A 172 -4.41 8.69 18.36
N ILE A 173 -4.91 8.83 17.13
CA ILE A 173 -5.21 7.69 16.25
C ILE A 173 -3.93 6.92 15.92
N GLY A 174 -2.88 7.60 15.46
CA GLY A 174 -1.60 6.96 15.14
C GLY A 174 -0.96 6.26 16.34
N SER A 175 -1.09 6.83 17.54
CA SER A 175 -0.58 6.23 18.78
C SER A 175 -1.36 4.96 19.18
N ARG A 176 -2.68 4.93 18.99
CA ARG A 176 -3.52 3.75 19.29
C ARG A 176 -3.39 2.66 18.23
N TYR A 177 -3.09 3.05 17.00
CA TYR A 177 -2.99 2.15 15.85
C TYR A 177 -1.66 2.36 15.10
N PRO A 178 -0.55 1.80 15.61
CA PRO A 178 0.77 2.00 15.00
C PRO A 178 0.95 1.28 13.65
N ASP A 179 0.15 0.25 13.36
CA ASP A 179 0.22 -0.52 12.10
C ASP A 179 -1.09 -0.42 11.32
N ILE A 180 -1.38 0.76 10.78
CA ILE A 180 -2.49 0.98 9.84
C ILE A 180 -2.06 0.48 8.46
N ASP A 181 -2.76 -0.53 7.93
CA ASP A 181 -2.39 -1.18 6.67
C ASP A 181 -2.77 -0.33 5.46
N ALA A 182 -3.90 0.37 5.54
CA ALA A 182 -4.30 1.34 4.54
C ALA A 182 -5.12 2.47 5.16
N ALA A 183 -5.10 3.64 4.53
CA ALA A 183 -5.93 4.78 4.89
C ALA A 183 -6.69 5.33 3.68
N ILE A 184 -8.01 5.48 3.81
CA ILE A 184 -8.86 6.23 2.88
C ILE A 184 -8.95 7.67 3.38
N VAL A 185 -8.25 8.57 2.68
CA VAL A 185 -8.07 9.96 3.12
C VAL A 185 -8.98 10.89 2.32
N HIS A 186 -9.90 11.55 3.01
CA HIS A 186 -10.85 12.49 2.42
C HIS A 186 -10.19 13.86 2.27
N LEU A 187 -10.00 14.28 1.02
CA LEU A 187 -9.36 15.53 0.65
C LEU A 187 -10.40 16.57 0.23
N GLY A 188 -10.11 17.28 -0.86
CA GLY A 188 -11.02 18.21 -1.52
C GLY A 188 -10.95 19.63 -1.01
N GLY A 189 -10.33 19.90 0.15
CA GLY A 189 -10.25 21.25 0.72
C GLY A 189 -11.60 21.97 0.72
N THR A 190 -12.67 21.24 1.07
CA THR A 190 -14.05 21.68 0.89
C THR A 190 -14.29 22.95 1.68
N ARG A 191 -14.87 23.97 1.04
CA ARG A 191 -15.16 25.24 1.70
C ARG A 191 -16.65 25.44 1.91
N VAL A 192 -17.04 25.56 3.18
CA VAL A 192 -18.39 25.92 3.61
C VAL A 192 -18.32 27.26 4.33
N LEU A 193 -19.09 28.25 3.87
CA LEU A 193 -19.14 29.60 4.48
C LEU A 193 -17.74 30.21 4.71
N PHE A 194 -16.89 30.15 3.67
CA PHE A 194 -15.51 30.66 3.67
C PHE A 194 -14.51 29.92 4.57
N SER A 195 -14.91 28.84 5.23
CA SER A 195 -14.02 28.01 6.05
C SER A 195 -13.76 26.67 5.39
N THR A 196 -12.50 26.22 5.40
CA THR A 196 -12.12 24.86 5.00
C THR A 196 -12.61 23.87 6.06
N VAL A 197 -13.31 22.82 5.64
CA VAL A 197 -13.90 21.80 6.53
C VAL A 197 -13.37 20.39 6.28
N THR A 198 -12.65 20.17 5.17
CA THR A 198 -11.93 18.93 4.87
C THR A 198 -10.48 19.24 4.49
N MET A 199 -9.57 18.27 4.63
CA MET A 199 -8.15 18.45 4.33
C MET A 199 -7.93 18.94 2.88
N ASP A 200 -7.06 19.94 2.73
CA ASP A 200 -6.40 20.25 1.47
C ASP A 200 -5.13 19.39 1.29
N GLY A 201 -4.35 19.62 0.22
CA GLY A 201 -3.14 18.83 -0.04
C GLY A 201 -2.12 18.85 1.10
N ARG A 202 -1.95 19.99 1.77
CA ARG A 202 -1.00 20.15 2.89
C ARG A 202 -1.48 19.46 4.15
N GLU A 203 -2.76 19.65 4.50
CA GLU A 203 -3.35 18.94 5.63
C GLU A 203 -3.43 17.44 5.37
N GLY A 204 -3.58 17.01 4.12
CA GLY A 204 -3.48 15.62 3.70
C GLY A 204 -2.11 15.03 4.02
N LEU A 205 -1.01 15.66 3.59
CA LEU A 205 0.34 15.20 3.93
C LEU A 205 0.60 15.22 5.45
N ASP A 206 0.10 16.23 6.17
CA ASP A 206 0.20 16.29 7.62
C ASP A 206 -0.55 15.11 8.28
N CYS A 207 -1.72 14.74 7.77
CA CYS A 207 -2.46 13.55 8.23
C CYS A 207 -1.62 12.27 8.06
N LEU A 208 -0.97 12.09 6.90
CA LEU A 208 -0.10 10.94 6.64
C LEU A 208 1.04 10.84 7.66
N ARG A 209 1.73 11.96 7.93
CA ARG A 209 2.83 12.00 8.92
C ARG A 209 2.38 11.64 10.34
N ARG A 210 1.13 11.96 10.70
CA ARG A 210 0.56 11.72 12.04
C ARG A 210 0.04 10.29 12.21
N VAL A 211 -0.66 9.74 11.21
CA VAL A 211 -1.27 8.41 11.31
C VAL A 211 -0.40 7.28 10.71
N ARG A 212 0.60 7.63 9.90
CA ARG A 212 1.61 6.74 9.31
C ARG A 212 1.04 5.45 8.67
N PRO A 213 0.09 5.54 7.73
CA PRO A 213 -0.47 4.35 7.08
C PRO A 213 0.54 3.74 6.10
N LYS A 214 0.51 2.41 5.92
CA LYS A 214 1.38 1.73 4.93
C LYS A 214 0.98 2.03 3.48
N LEU A 215 -0.30 2.28 3.22
CA LEU A 215 -0.88 2.62 1.92
C LEU A 215 -1.92 3.72 2.10
N THR A 216 -1.96 4.70 1.21
CA THR A 216 -2.99 5.75 1.19
C THR A 216 -3.78 5.72 -0.10
N VAL A 217 -5.11 5.73 0.02
CA VAL A 217 -6.05 5.92 -1.08
C VAL A 217 -6.75 7.26 -0.88
N PRO A 218 -6.36 8.31 -1.63
CA PRO A 218 -7.05 9.60 -1.57
C PRO A 218 -8.44 9.48 -2.19
N VAL A 219 -9.42 10.16 -1.59
CA VAL A 219 -10.79 10.28 -2.11
C VAL A 219 -11.32 11.69 -1.85
N HIS A 220 -12.58 11.95 -2.20
CA HIS A 220 -13.30 13.18 -1.88
C HIS A 220 -12.66 14.44 -2.49
N TYR A 221 -12.22 14.33 -3.75
CA TYR A 221 -11.69 15.43 -4.54
C TYR A 221 -12.47 15.58 -5.86
N ASP A 222 -12.67 16.82 -6.30
CA ASP A 222 -13.21 17.25 -7.61
C ASP A 222 -14.66 16.88 -8.02
N ASP A 223 -15.39 16.01 -7.30
CA ASP A 223 -16.77 15.64 -7.67
C ASP A 223 -17.80 16.77 -7.50
N TYR A 224 -17.54 17.72 -6.61
CA TYR A 224 -18.45 18.83 -6.30
C TYR A 224 -17.72 20.17 -6.37
N GLY A 225 -18.41 21.21 -6.87
CA GLY A 225 -17.82 22.55 -7.02
C GLY A 225 -17.40 23.25 -5.72
N VAL A 226 -17.76 22.71 -4.56
CA VAL A 226 -17.31 23.19 -3.23
C VAL A 226 -15.94 22.66 -2.82
N MET A 227 -15.47 21.60 -3.47
CA MET A 227 -14.11 21.06 -3.32
C MET A 227 -13.15 22.00 -4.06
N LYS A 228 -12.23 22.61 -3.33
CA LYS A 228 -11.31 23.64 -3.83
C LYS A 228 -9.86 23.20 -3.94
N SER A 229 -9.49 22.07 -3.32
CA SER A 229 -8.16 21.48 -3.44
C SER A 229 -8.24 20.24 -4.33
N PRO A 230 -7.58 20.25 -5.51
CA PRO A 230 -7.54 19.08 -6.40
C PRO A 230 -6.58 18.01 -5.88
N LEU A 231 -6.75 16.76 -6.31
CA LEU A 231 -5.84 15.67 -5.99
C LEU A 231 -4.37 15.99 -6.31
N SER A 232 -4.12 16.69 -7.42
CA SER A 232 -2.75 17.04 -7.83
C SER A 232 -2.01 17.86 -6.78
N GLU A 233 -2.70 18.68 -5.98
CA GLU A 233 -2.09 19.46 -4.90
C GLU A 233 -1.56 18.53 -3.79
N PHE A 234 -2.31 17.49 -3.43
CA PHE A 234 -1.87 16.49 -2.47
C PHE A 234 -0.68 15.66 -2.99
N LEU A 235 -0.75 15.18 -4.23
CA LEU A 235 0.33 14.41 -4.85
C LEU A 235 1.61 15.24 -4.97
N ASP A 236 1.49 16.53 -5.27
CA ASP A 236 2.58 17.48 -5.30
C ASP A 236 3.25 17.69 -3.93
N GLU A 237 2.47 17.77 -2.85
CA GLU A 237 3.01 17.86 -1.49
C GLU A 237 3.70 16.54 -1.09
N VAL A 238 3.11 15.39 -1.41
CA VAL A 238 3.72 14.06 -1.17
C VAL A 238 5.05 13.91 -1.93
N ASN A 239 5.08 14.25 -3.22
CA ASN A 239 6.29 14.15 -4.05
C ASN A 239 7.43 15.07 -3.60
N ARG A 240 7.12 16.13 -2.86
CA ARG A 240 8.12 17.05 -2.28
C ARG A 240 8.59 16.60 -0.90
N ASP A 241 7.90 15.65 -0.28
CA ASP A 241 8.29 15.13 1.01
C ASP A 241 9.48 14.18 0.91
N THR A 242 10.22 14.03 2.00
CA THR A 242 11.39 13.12 2.06
C THR A 242 11.01 11.70 2.43
N GLU A 243 9.82 11.47 2.97
CA GLU A 243 9.32 10.13 3.30
C GLU A 243 8.77 9.43 2.05
N ASP A 244 8.99 8.12 1.96
CA ASP A 244 8.47 7.29 0.86
C ASP A 244 7.03 6.85 1.16
N TRP A 245 6.07 7.67 0.73
CA TRP A 245 4.65 7.39 0.90
C TRP A 245 4.11 6.54 -0.26
N GLN A 246 3.50 5.40 0.08
CA GLN A 246 2.78 4.59 -0.90
C GLN A 246 1.37 5.17 -1.10
N ILE A 247 1.12 5.75 -2.27
CA ILE A 247 -0.16 6.36 -2.65
C ILE A 247 -0.73 5.62 -3.85
N GLU A 248 -1.95 5.11 -3.73
CA GLU A 248 -2.73 4.56 -4.84
C GLU A 248 -3.93 5.48 -5.09
N ALA A 249 -3.92 6.21 -6.20
CA ALA A 249 -4.96 7.18 -6.55
C ALA A 249 -5.86 6.66 -7.68
N PRO A 250 -6.78 5.72 -7.40
CA PRO A 250 -7.61 5.07 -8.42
C PRO A 250 -8.52 6.08 -9.11
N ALA A 251 -8.79 5.86 -10.39
CA ALA A 251 -9.90 6.51 -11.06
C ALA A 251 -11.24 6.00 -10.50
N ARG A 252 -12.32 6.73 -10.75
CA ARG A 252 -13.67 6.28 -10.36
C ARG A 252 -13.99 4.97 -11.07
N GLY A 253 -14.36 3.96 -10.29
CA GLY A 253 -14.64 2.59 -10.74
C GLY A 253 -13.44 1.66 -10.67
N GLU A 254 -12.22 2.20 -10.51
CA GLU A 254 -11.03 1.38 -10.32
C GLU A 254 -10.97 0.83 -8.90
N THR A 255 -10.33 -0.33 -8.79
CA THR A 255 -10.19 -1.08 -7.55
C THR A 255 -8.72 -1.21 -7.22
N VAL A 256 -8.37 -0.80 -6.00
CA VAL A 256 -7.06 -1.02 -5.40
C VAL A 256 -7.14 -2.33 -4.62
N GLU A 257 -6.36 -3.32 -5.04
CA GLU A 257 -6.21 -4.57 -4.28
C GLU A 257 -5.27 -4.30 -3.10
N LEU A 258 -5.70 -4.69 -1.91
CA LEU A 258 -4.88 -4.62 -0.71
C LEU A 258 -4.03 -5.91 -0.67
N GLY A 259 -2.71 -5.80 -0.80
CA GLY A 259 -1.79 -6.93 -0.53
C GLY A 259 -1.85 -7.39 0.93
N THR A 260 -1.34 -8.57 1.29
CA THR A 260 -1.53 -9.04 2.68
C THR A 260 -0.81 -8.15 3.71
N ARG A 261 -1.33 -8.14 4.94
CA ARG A 261 -0.95 -7.25 6.05
C ARG A 261 0.52 -7.34 6.48
N ASP A 262 1.15 -8.48 6.28
CA ASP A 262 2.58 -8.69 6.54
C ASP A 262 3.48 -8.24 5.38
N GLY A 263 2.92 -7.49 4.41
CA GLY A 263 3.64 -7.15 3.19
C GLY A 263 3.86 -8.35 2.28
N ARG A 264 3.30 -9.53 2.59
CA ARG A 264 3.22 -10.62 1.61
C ARG A 264 2.11 -10.26 0.63
N ALA A 265 2.38 -9.45 -0.40
CA ALA A 265 1.47 -9.49 -1.53
C ALA A 265 1.27 -10.97 -1.92
N GLU A 266 0.04 -11.41 -2.17
CA GLU A 266 -0.15 -12.62 -2.99
C GLU A 266 0.47 -12.26 -4.34
N GLY A 267 1.73 -12.65 -4.53
CA GLY A 267 2.57 -12.21 -5.64
C GLY A 267 3.63 -11.15 -5.33
N ASP A 268 4.02 -10.91 -4.07
CA ASP A 268 5.34 -10.30 -3.83
C ASP A 268 6.34 -11.34 -4.30
N SER A 269 6.86 -11.13 -5.50
CA SER A 269 7.77 -12.09 -6.06
C SER A 269 8.97 -12.13 -5.13
N VAL A 270 9.16 -13.25 -4.44
CA VAL A 270 10.46 -13.60 -3.86
C VAL A 270 11.55 -13.47 -4.95
N ALA A 271 11.16 -13.56 -6.23
CA ALA A 271 11.98 -13.19 -7.36
C ALA A 271 12.52 -11.76 -7.23
N GLY A 272 13.84 -11.65 -7.18
CA GLY A 272 14.49 -10.38 -6.96
C GLY A 272 14.28 -9.39 -8.12
N ARG A 273 14.27 -8.09 -7.78
CA ARG A 273 14.18 -6.98 -8.74
C ARG A 273 15.44 -6.12 -8.68
N LEU A 274 15.90 -5.63 -9.83
CA LEU A 274 16.96 -4.62 -9.91
C LEU A 274 16.46 -3.32 -9.27
N THR A 275 17.20 -2.80 -8.30
CA THR A 275 16.88 -1.53 -7.60
C THR A 275 17.93 -0.44 -7.84
N GLY A 276 19.10 -0.78 -8.36
CA GLY A 276 20.10 0.21 -8.71
C GLY A 276 21.26 -0.36 -9.51
N ALA A 277 21.85 0.47 -10.37
CA ALA A 277 23.07 0.16 -11.10
C ALA A 277 24.01 1.38 -11.08
N SER A 278 25.29 1.15 -10.84
CA SER A 278 26.32 2.21 -10.80
C SER A 278 27.55 1.78 -11.59
N VAL A 279 28.25 2.74 -12.19
CA VAL A 279 29.55 2.52 -12.84
C VAL A 279 30.50 3.62 -12.38
N ASP A 280 31.53 3.24 -11.64
CA ASP A 280 32.55 4.16 -11.09
C ASP A 280 33.97 3.67 -11.38
N GLU A 281 34.97 4.27 -10.76
CA GLU A 281 36.38 3.87 -10.92
C GLU A 281 36.68 2.47 -10.35
N ALA A 282 35.84 1.95 -9.47
CA ALA A 282 35.98 0.62 -8.88
C ALA A 282 35.29 -0.48 -9.71
N GLY A 283 34.44 -0.13 -10.68
CA GLY A 283 33.82 -1.05 -11.63
C GLY A 283 32.31 -0.89 -11.77
N LEU A 284 31.62 -1.98 -12.10
CA LEU A 284 30.16 -2.05 -12.25
C LEU A 284 29.52 -2.58 -10.95
N GLY A 285 28.60 -1.80 -10.37
CA GLY A 285 27.78 -2.17 -9.22
C GLY A 285 26.33 -2.42 -9.63
N LEU A 286 25.75 -3.51 -9.15
CA LEU A 286 24.40 -3.97 -9.44
C LEU A 286 23.69 -4.31 -8.13
N THR A 287 22.59 -3.64 -7.82
CA THR A 287 21.82 -3.84 -6.59
C THR A 287 20.48 -4.47 -6.89
N TRP A 288 20.21 -5.63 -6.28
CA TRP A 288 18.96 -6.36 -6.35
C TRP A 288 18.31 -6.43 -4.99
N TRP A 289 16.99 -6.34 -4.97
CA TRP A 289 16.19 -6.57 -3.78
C TRP A 289 15.45 -7.89 -3.88
N PHE A 290 15.43 -8.68 -2.80
CA PHE A 290 14.68 -9.92 -2.66
C PHE A 290 13.73 -9.83 -1.46
N GLY A 291 12.50 -10.29 -1.61
CA GLY A 291 11.50 -10.34 -0.54
C GLY A 291 11.67 -11.51 0.44
N CYS A 292 12.91 -11.83 0.83
CA CYS A 292 13.22 -12.91 1.77
C CYS A 292 14.41 -12.55 2.69
N GLU A 293 14.67 -13.38 3.69
CA GLU A 293 15.78 -13.24 4.64
C GLU A 293 17.17 -13.44 3.98
N PRO A 294 18.24 -12.80 4.50
CA PRO A 294 19.59 -12.93 3.94
C PRO A 294 20.07 -14.37 3.81
N ALA A 295 19.68 -15.24 4.76
CA ALA A 295 20.03 -16.66 4.74
C ALA A 295 19.52 -17.40 3.49
N THR A 296 18.36 -17.00 2.95
CA THR A 296 17.79 -17.61 1.74
C THR A 296 18.56 -17.17 0.49
N VAL A 297 18.87 -15.88 0.37
CA VAL A 297 19.72 -15.38 -0.73
C VAL A 297 21.13 -15.98 -0.63
N TRP A 298 21.67 -16.08 0.58
CA TRP A 298 23.00 -16.66 0.83
C TRP A 298 23.08 -18.13 0.41
N ALA A 299 22.03 -18.92 0.66
CA ALA A 299 21.96 -20.31 0.23
C ALA A 299 22.12 -20.43 -1.30
N ALA A 300 21.44 -19.56 -2.07
CA ALA A 300 21.53 -19.55 -3.54
C ALA A 300 22.89 -19.07 -4.09
N LEU A 301 23.68 -18.34 -3.28
CA LEU A 301 25.02 -17.87 -3.63
C LEU A 301 26.14 -18.84 -3.23
N SER A 302 25.89 -19.76 -2.30
CA SER A 302 26.95 -20.55 -1.66
C SER A 302 26.79 -22.07 -1.76
N ARG A 303 25.57 -22.58 -2.00
CA ARG A 303 25.33 -24.02 -2.12
C ARG A 303 25.50 -24.47 -3.59
N PRO A 304 26.40 -25.41 -3.91
CA PRO A 304 26.67 -25.83 -5.29
C PRO A 304 25.42 -26.24 -6.07
N GLU A 305 24.48 -26.91 -5.42
CA GLU A 305 23.23 -27.36 -6.02
C GLU A 305 22.32 -26.19 -6.43
N LEU A 306 22.28 -25.10 -5.67
CA LEU A 306 21.46 -23.92 -5.98
C LEU A 306 22.20 -22.95 -6.90
N LEU A 307 23.51 -22.78 -6.70
CA LEU A 307 24.37 -22.01 -7.60
C LEU A 307 24.31 -22.58 -9.02
N GLY A 308 24.26 -23.92 -9.11
CA GLY A 308 24.07 -24.70 -10.33
C GLY A 308 22.86 -24.30 -11.16
N GLU A 309 21.76 -23.89 -10.51
CA GLU A 309 20.49 -23.61 -11.17
C GLU A 309 20.44 -22.25 -11.90
N TRP A 310 21.23 -21.26 -11.47
CA TRP A 310 21.20 -19.91 -12.07
C TRP A 310 22.48 -19.53 -12.81
N LEU A 311 23.63 -20.08 -12.40
CA LEU A 311 24.92 -19.80 -12.98
C LEU A 311 25.38 -20.91 -13.93
N GLY A 312 25.06 -22.16 -13.57
CA GLY A 312 25.34 -23.38 -14.32
C GLY A 312 26.07 -24.43 -13.49
N PRO A 313 26.14 -25.69 -13.95
CA PRO A 313 26.66 -26.81 -13.16
C PRO A 313 28.00 -26.46 -12.51
N THR A 314 28.01 -26.40 -11.18
CA THR A 314 29.18 -26.01 -10.39
C THR A 314 29.72 -27.19 -9.61
N VAL A 315 31.03 -27.38 -9.69
CA VAL A 315 31.78 -28.39 -8.93
C VAL A 315 32.78 -27.66 -8.04
N LEU A 316 32.80 -28.02 -6.76
CA LEU A 316 33.84 -27.57 -5.84
C LEU A 316 35.02 -28.52 -5.91
N SER A 317 36.25 -27.98 -5.82
CA SER A 317 37.44 -28.81 -5.74
C SER A 317 37.47 -29.54 -4.40
N ASP A 318 37.63 -30.86 -4.45
CA ASP A 318 37.85 -31.69 -3.26
C ASP A 318 39.30 -31.57 -2.72
N THR A 319 40.21 -31.02 -3.54
CA THR A 319 41.65 -30.92 -3.23
C THR A 319 42.07 -29.51 -2.85
N ASP A 320 41.39 -28.49 -3.38
CA ASP A 320 41.79 -27.09 -3.25
C ASP A 320 40.64 -26.27 -2.65
N PHE A 321 40.79 -25.94 -1.36
CA PHE A 321 39.76 -25.25 -0.60
C PHE A 321 39.36 -23.91 -1.24
N GLY A 322 38.06 -23.72 -1.45
CA GLY A 322 37.50 -22.49 -2.03
C GLY A 322 37.63 -22.38 -3.56
N VAL A 323 38.22 -23.38 -4.23
CA VAL A 323 38.27 -23.45 -5.69
C VAL A 323 37.01 -24.11 -6.24
N PHE A 324 36.46 -23.55 -7.30
CA PHE A 324 35.30 -24.11 -8.00
C PHE A 324 35.46 -24.00 -9.52
N SER A 325 34.78 -24.89 -10.25
CA SER A 325 34.54 -24.72 -11.68
C SER A 325 33.04 -24.73 -11.96
N THR A 326 32.63 -23.92 -12.92
CA THR A 326 31.24 -23.77 -13.33
C THR A 326 31.16 -23.71 -14.85
N ARG A 327 30.23 -24.46 -15.42
CA ARG A 327 29.91 -24.35 -16.85
C ARG A 327 28.76 -23.36 -17.02
N CYS A 328 29.03 -22.16 -17.51
CA CYS A 328 28.03 -21.10 -17.51
C CYS A 328 26.88 -21.39 -18.47
N LEU A 329 25.66 -21.14 -18.02
CA LEU A 329 24.44 -21.39 -18.81
C LEU A 329 24.30 -20.51 -20.05
N ASP A 330 25.01 -19.37 -20.13
CA ASP A 330 24.84 -18.40 -21.21
C ASP A 330 25.57 -18.80 -22.50
N ASP A 331 26.69 -19.49 -22.37
CA ASP A 331 27.58 -19.84 -23.47
C ASP A 331 28.16 -21.25 -23.41
N ASP A 332 27.79 -22.04 -22.39
CA ASP A 332 28.28 -23.40 -22.13
C ASP A 332 29.82 -23.49 -21.95
N VAL A 333 30.44 -22.36 -21.60
CA VAL A 333 31.89 -22.27 -21.40
C VAL A 333 32.23 -22.56 -19.93
N GLU A 334 33.20 -23.44 -19.73
CA GLU A 334 33.75 -23.74 -18.40
C GLU A 334 34.63 -22.60 -17.91
N ARG A 335 34.37 -22.17 -16.68
CA ARG A 335 35.09 -21.12 -15.98
C ARG A 335 35.45 -21.61 -14.59
N SER A 336 36.57 -21.17 -14.06
CA SER A 336 37.00 -21.50 -12.71
C SER A 336 37.14 -20.26 -11.86
N GLY A 337 37.01 -20.43 -10.55
CA GLY A 337 37.20 -19.35 -9.61
C GLY A 337 37.73 -19.81 -8.28
N THR A 338 38.23 -18.85 -7.50
CA THR A 338 38.71 -19.05 -6.13
C THR A 338 38.00 -18.08 -5.22
N VAL A 339 37.42 -18.58 -4.13
CA VAL A 339 36.84 -17.76 -3.06
C VAL A 339 37.97 -17.09 -2.30
N VAL A 340 38.02 -15.75 -2.37
CA VAL A 340 39.02 -14.93 -1.69
C VAL A 340 38.59 -14.60 -0.26
N THR A 341 37.32 -14.23 -0.09
CA THR A 341 36.74 -13.87 1.20
C THR A 341 35.32 -14.40 1.30
N CYS A 342 34.98 -15.04 2.42
CA CYS A 342 33.63 -15.53 2.69
C CYS A 342 33.23 -15.19 4.13
N ASN A 343 32.25 -14.29 4.26
CA ASN A 343 31.57 -13.99 5.52
C ASN A 343 30.12 -14.46 5.36
N PRO A 344 29.76 -15.61 5.96
CA PRO A 344 28.42 -16.18 5.84
C PRO A 344 27.31 -15.15 6.06
N GLU A 345 26.33 -15.17 5.15
CA GLU A 345 25.15 -14.28 5.12
C GLU A 345 25.42 -12.78 5.00
N VAL A 346 26.69 -12.38 4.79
CA VAL A 346 27.10 -10.97 4.73
C VAL A 346 27.83 -10.63 3.44
N SER A 347 28.87 -11.39 3.07
CA SER A 347 29.64 -11.08 1.84
C SER A 347 30.44 -12.26 1.31
N LEU A 348 30.52 -12.37 -0.01
CA LEU A 348 31.34 -13.34 -0.74
C LEU A 348 32.17 -12.60 -1.80
N HIS A 349 33.46 -12.89 -1.89
CA HIS A 349 34.33 -12.36 -2.95
C HIS A 349 35.02 -13.52 -3.66
N VAL A 350 34.94 -13.54 -4.98
CA VAL A 350 35.57 -14.56 -5.82
C VAL A 350 36.47 -13.90 -6.87
N GLU A 351 37.63 -14.50 -7.08
CA GLU A 351 38.43 -14.30 -8.27
C GLU A 351 37.97 -15.30 -9.32
N TRP A 352 37.63 -14.82 -10.50
CA TRP A 352 36.91 -15.56 -11.52
C TRP A 352 37.70 -15.51 -12.83
N SER A 353 38.07 -16.67 -13.34
CA SER A 353 38.92 -16.80 -14.53
C SER A 353 38.07 -17.06 -15.78
N GLU A 354 38.15 -16.14 -16.74
CA GLU A 354 37.60 -16.29 -18.09
C GLU A 354 38.62 -17.00 -19.01
N PRO A 355 38.19 -17.89 -19.91
CA PRO A 355 39.10 -18.51 -20.88
C PRO A 355 39.77 -17.47 -21.78
N GLY A 356 41.10 -17.36 -21.68
CA GLY A 356 41.90 -16.43 -22.47
C GLY A 356 41.88 -14.97 -22.00
N GLY A 357 41.29 -14.68 -20.83
CA GLY A 357 41.20 -13.35 -20.24
C GLY A 357 42.02 -13.18 -18.94
N HIS A 358 42.03 -11.94 -18.42
CA HIS A 358 42.49 -11.67 -17.06
C HIS A 358 41.40 -12.07 -16.04
N PRO A 359 41.78 -12.55 -14.85
CA PRO A 359 40.81 -12.91 -13.82
C PRO A 359 40.06 -11.67 -13.34
N ASP A 360 38.74 -11.78 -13.28
CA ASP A 360 37.84 -10.76 -12.76
C ASP A 360 37.63 -10.96 -11.26
N ARG A 361 37.39 -9.86 -10.54
CA ARG A 361 36.94 -9.93 -9.14
C ARG A 361 35.46 -9.60 -9.05
N ILE A 362 34.72 -10.55 -8.50
CA ILE A 362 33.28 -10.45 -8.29
C ILE A 362 33.02 -10.45 -6.78
N GLY A 363 32.43 -9.37 -6.27
CA GLY A 363 31.95 -9.26 -4.90
C GLY A 363 30.44 -9.35 -4.84
N ALA A 364 29.91 -10.09 -3.88
CA ALA A 364 28.50 -10.11 -3.51
C ALA A 364 28.39 -9.70 -2.04
N LYS A 365 27.55 -8.70 -1.75
CA LYS A 365 27.28 -8.24 -0.38
C LYS A 365 25.79 -8.27 -0.11
N LEU A 366 25.40 -8.83 1.03
CA LEU A 366 24.03 -8.85 1.50
C LEU A 366 23.86 -7.80 2.61
N ALA A 367 22.73 -7.10 2.58
CA ALA A 367 22.30 -6.22 3.65
C ALA A 367 20.80 -6.42 3.91
N PRO A 368 20.37 -6.50 5.18
CA PRO A 368 18.95 -6.52 5.50
C PRO A 368 18.30 -5.19 5.10
N ASP A 369 17.08 -5.27 4.58
CA ASP A 369 16.21 -4.16 4.26
C ASP A 369 14.85 -4.36 4.95
N GLN A 370 14.06 -3.30 5.15
CA GLN A 370 12.86 -3.32 6.01
C GLN A 370 11.85 -4.44 5.68
N ARG A 371 11.84 -4.92 4.42
CA ARG A 371 10.95 -5.99 3.94
C ARG A 371 11.69 -7.10 3.18
N GLY A 372 13.01 -7.22 3.30
CA GLY A 372 13.77 -8.17 2.50
C GLY A 372 15.29 -8.07 2.63
N THR A 373 15.97 -8.41 1.55
CA THR A 373 17.44 -8.42 1.47
C THR A 373 17.89 -7.69 0.22
N LEU A 374 18.84 -6.76 0.38
CA LEU A 374 19.58 -6.16 -0.73
C LEU A 374 20.84 -6.99 -1.00
N LEU A 375 20.99 -7.43 -2.24
CA LEU A 375 22.23 -7.98 -2.81
C LEU A 375 22.91 -6.90 -3.65
N THR A 376 24.12 -6.51 -3.29
CA THR A 376 24.99 -5.70 -4.14
C THR A 376 26.05 -6.59 -4.76
N LEU A 377 26.03 -6.74 -6.08
CA LEU A 377 27.07 -7.38 -6.88
C LEU A 377 28.02 -6.31 -7.43
N THR A 378 29.32 -6.50 -7.23
CA THR A 378 30.38 -5.62 -7.73
C THR A 378 31.31 -6.38 -8.66
N LEU A 379 31.50 -5.86 -9.87
CA LEU A 379 32.38 -6.41 -10.90
C LEU A 379 33.55 -5.45 -11.11
N GLN A 380 34.73 -5.79 -10.58
CA GLN A 380 35.90 -4.91 -10.58
C GLN A 380 36.59 -4.85 -11.95
N ASP A 381 37.35 -3.76 -12.17
CA ASP A 381 38.25 -3.54 -13.31
C ASP A 381 37.59 -3.63 -14.71
N LYS A 382 36.28 -3.42 -14.79
CA LYS A 382 35.55 -3.34 -16.05
C LYS A 382 35.64 -1.94 -16.65
N SER A 383 36.23 -1.84 -17.85
CA SER A 383 36.27 -0.59 -18.60
C SER A 383 34.85 -0.05 -18.83
N ARG A 384 34.67 1.27 -18.84
CA ARG A 384 33.36 1.90 -19.14
C ARG A 384 32.78 1.47 -20.49
N ALA A 385 33.62 1.06 -21.45
CA ALA A 385 33.19 0.61 -22.76
C ALA A 385 32.51 -0.77 -22.71
N ASP A 386 32.93 -1.63 -21.79
CA ASP A 386 32.41 -3.01 -21.66
C ASP A 386 31.30 -3.14 -20.61
N ALA A 387 31.17 -2.15 -19.72
CA ALA A 387 30.22 -2.18 -18.60
C ALA A 387 28.76 -2.44 -19.02
N ALA A 388 28.33 -1.93 -20.18
CA ALA A 388 26.97 -2.16 -20.68
C ALA A 388 26.73 -3.63 -21.11
N ALA A 389 27.71 -4.24 -21.77
CA ALA A 389 27.63 -5.64 -22.18
C ALA A 389 27.67 -6.59 -20.96
N TYR A 390 28.56 -6.33 -20.02
CA TYR A 390 28.62 -7.08 -18.76
C TYR A 390 27.35 -6.91 -17.94
N ARG A 391 26.80 -5.70 -17.86
CA ARG A 391 25.53 -5.43 -17.19
C ARG A 391 24.41 -6.30 -17.74
N ALA A 392 24.26 -6.38 -19.06
CA ALA A 392 23.20 -7.17 -19.68
C ALA A 392 23.33 -8.67 -19.35
N VAL A 393 24.55 -9.23 -19.37
CA VAL A 393 24.82 -10.63 -18.98
C VAL A 393 24.45 -10.86 -17.52
N TRP A 394 24.86 -9.97 -16.62
CA TRP A 394 24.60 -10.12 -15.19
C TRP A 394 23.15 -9.85 -14.80
N GLU A 395 22.45 -8.94 -15.46
CA GLU A 395 21.00 -8.77 -15.32
C GLU A 395 20.27 -10.09 -15.62
N GLN A 396 20.60 -10.76 -16.72
CA GLN A 396 20.01 -12.05 -17.07
C GLN A 396 20.30 -13.15 -16.04
N ARG A 397 21.52 -13.19 -15.51
CA ARG A 397 21.90 -14.13 -14.44
C ARG A 397 21.16 -13.84 -13.13
N LEU A 398 21.03 -12.57 -12.76
CA LEU A 398 20.35 -12.15 -11.53
C LEU A 398 18.83 -12.36 -11.61
N GLU A 399 18.24 -12.29 -12.81
CA GLU A 399 16.86 -12.74 -13.04
C GLU A 399 16.69 -14.26 -12.82
N ARG A 400 17.67 -15.09 -13.23
CA ARG A 400 17.67 -16.53 -12.91
C ARG A 400 17.82 -16.76 -11.41
N LEU A 401 18.74 -16.05 -10.76
CA LEU A 401 18.91 -16.08 -9.31
C LEU A 401 17.59 -15.75 -8.60
N GLY A 402 16.85 -14.76 -9.08
CA GLY A 402 15.50 -14.44 -8.62
C GLY A 402 14.58 -15.67 -8.56
N ARG A 403 14.56 -16.50 -9.61
CA ARG A 403 13.73 -17.72 -9.64
C ARG A 403 14.18 -18.78 -8.65
N VAL A 404 15.49 -18.96 -8.48
CA VAL A 404 16.07 -19.93 -7.54
C VAL A 404 15.78 -19.52 -6.10
N VAL A 405 16.04 -18.26 -5.75
CA VAL A 405 15.70 -17.68 -4.42
C VAL A 405 14.19 -17.78 -4.19
N GLY A 406 13.39 -17.51 -5.23
CA GLY A 406 11.95 -17.74 -5.26
C GLY A 406 11.52 -19.11 -4.79
N THR A 407 12.14 -20.13 -5.37
CA THR A 407 11.84 -21.54 -5.08
C THR A 407 12.34 -21.95 -3.70
N GLU A 408 13.52 -21.48 -3.28
CA GLU A 408 14.10 -21.83 -1.98
C GLU A 408 13.33 -21.19 -0.81
N ALA A 409 12.85 -19.95 -0.96
CA ALA A 409 12.02 -19.33 0.08
C ALA A 409 10.68 -20.03 0.29
N LEU A 410 10.16 -20.73 -0.74
CA LEU A 410 8.93 -21.53 -0.62
C LEU A 410 9.16 -22.88 0.08
N ARG A 411 10.42 -23.34 0.20
CA ARG A 411 10.79 -24.60 0.84
C ARG A 411 11.08 -24.45 2.35
N ARG A 412 11.32 -23.22 2.81
CA ARG A 412 11.53 -22.86 4.21
C ARG A 412 10.21 -22.37 4.81
#